data_AF-A0A2Z5KF21-F1
#
_entry.id   AF-A0A2Z5KF21-F1
#
_cell.length_a   1.000
_cell.length_b   1.000
_cell.length_c   1.000
_cell.angle_alpha   90.00
_cell.angle_beta   90.00
_cell.angle_gamma   90.00
#
_symmetry.space_group_name_H-M   'P 1'
#
loop_
_entity.id
_entity.type
_entity.pdbx_description
1 polymer ?
#
loop_
_entity_poly.entity_id
_entity_poly.type
_entity_poly.pdbx_seq_one_letter_code
_entity_poly.pdbx_strand_id
1 'polypeptide(L)'
;MRTGLMRRSRNRTASTGAAALAVLGLLLVPVDAATAATGPQDGHVYALTAAHSGKNAQVQSASPSDAAAVVQNTPSGGPNQLWQAVAHSGDGSFSLVNINSGKCLDVSGASTAAEARVIQWSCTGNSNQRWTFSGSAIVSVNSGMCLDVPGNSTADGTALIQWPCTGNPNQQWSLTERPRVVAFGPSMTAGGETFSEQTLRMVVHTSVAGSGVRIRLSNLRSTTPLSVGAVDVAVRSSGAAAVPGTHRTVTFGRSGNPTIPAGAELTSDVIPMTVTAGQDLLVSVYLRGDTGASTFHRDAYQTSYRSAAGSGNHASEDAANNFTTSMWSWHYLSGVDVVPTAVTTGTVVAFGDSITDGASTTFDANRRWPDRLAARLQAESGGQRFAVANAGIGGNMVRADAGWAPQGLAGRVRFAHDALGQPGVRNVIFMEGINDINNNPSLTADQLIAGYQDIIAQAHAAGVRIIGGTMLPYSSQNSAQAGIRTTVNNWIRTSGAFDAVVDFDAVIRDPNNHARMLPAYDSGDHLHPNDAGMAAMASAIDLSMLR
;
A
#
# COMPACT_ATOMS: atom_id res chain seq x y z
N MET A 1 -3.99 -13.29 -88.96
CA MET A 1 -3.26 -12.09 -88.48
C MET A 1 -3.63 -11.85 -87.03
N ARG A 2 -2.63 -11.41 -86.25
CA ARG A 2 -2.63 -11.12 -84.81
C ARG A 2 -3.89 -10.41 -84.31
N THR A 3 -4.38 -10.79 -83.12
CA THR A 3 -4.31 -9.95 -81.90
C THR A 3 -4.87 -10.74 -80.71
N GLY A 4 -4.01 -11.01 -79.72
CA GLY A 4 -4.41 -11.61 -78.44
C GLY A 4 -4.93 -10.52 -77.48
N LEU A 5 -6.09 -10.79 -76.86
CA LEU A 5 -6.58 -10.06 -75.70
C LEU A 5 -6.40 -10.94 -74.45
N MET A 6 -5.39 -10.62 -73.64
CA MET A 6 -5.31 -11.07 -72.25
C MET A 6 -6.35 -10.31 -71.42
N ARG A 7 -7.35 -11.04 -70.93
CA ARG A 7 -8.31 -10.56 -69.93
C ARG A 7 -7.63 -10.56 -68.55
N ARG A 8 -7.26 -9.38 -68.05
CA ARG A 8 -6.88 -9.16 -66.64
C ARG A 8 -8.15 -9.18 -65.78
N SER A 9 -8.34 -10.21 -64.95
CA SER A 9 -9.30 -10.18 -63.85
C SER A 9 -8.72 -9.32 -62.72
N ARG A 10 -9.31 -8.14 -62.51
CA ARG A 10 -9.12 -7.34 -61.30
C ARG A 10 -10.09 -7.88 -60.25
N ASN A 11 -9.59 -8.73 -59.33
CA ASN A 11 -10.29 -8.97 -58.07
C ASN A 11 -10.18 -7.69 -57.22
N ARG A 12 -11.31 -7.01 -57.03
CA ARG A 12 -11.48 -5.99 -56.00
C ARG A 12 -11.61 -6.72 -54.66
N THR A 13 -10.53 -6.78 -53.89
CA THR A 13 -10.59 -7.09 -52.47
C THR A 13 -11.01 -5.82 -51.73
N ALA A 14 -12.21 -5.83 -51.18
CA ALA A 14 -12.66 -4.84 -50.21
C ALA A 14 -11.84 -5.02 -48.93
N SER A 15 -11.04 -4.02 -48.56
CA SER A 15 -10.37 -3.96 -47.27
C SER A 15 -11.36 -3.52 -46.20
N THR A 16 -12.04 -4.48 -45.58
CA THR A 16 -12.65 -4.29 -44.26
C THR A 16 -11.53 -4.25 -43.23
N GLY A 17 -11.13 -3.05 -42.81
CA GLY A 17 -10.28 -2.85 -41.65
C GLY A 17 -11.07 -3.19 -40.38
N ALA A 18 -10.94 -4.43 -39.91
CA ALA A 18 -11.35 -4.79 -38.57
C ALA A 18 -10.31 -4.24 -37.59
N ALA A 19 -10.68 -3.18 -36.86
CA ALA A 19 -9.96 -2.78 -35.68
C ALA A 19 -10.11 -3.89 -34.63
N ALA A 20 -9.04 -4.65 -34.40
CA ALA A 20 -8.97 -5.59 -33.31
C ALA A 20 -8.88 -4.79 -32.00
N LEU A 21 -10.00 -4.62 -31.31
CA LEU A 21 -10.00 -4.35 -29.87
C LEU A 21 -9.34 -5.55 -29.19
N ALA A 22 -8.10 -5.38 -28.75
CA ALA A 22 -7.49 -6.30 -27.79
C ALA A 22 -8.24 -6.12 -26.45
N VAL A 23 -9.27 -6.94 -26.26
CA VAL A 23 -9.83 -7.19 -24.93
C VAL A 23 -8.72 -7.89 -24.15
N LEU A 24 -8.03 -7.15 -23.27
CA LEU A 24 -7.18 -7.73 -22.25
C LEU A 24 -8.11 -8.48 -21.30
N GLY A 25 -8.41 -9.74 -21.62
CA GLY A 25 -9.11 -10.63 -20.71
C GLY A 25 -8.25 -10.76 -19.46
N LEU A 26 -8.78 -10.31 -18.32
CA LEU A 26 -8.31 -10.76 -17.01
C LEU A 26 -8.38 -12.29 -17.05
N LEU A 27 -7.22 -12.94 -17.19
CA LEU A 27 -7.08 -14.33 -16.79
C LEU A 27 -7.28 -14.32 -15.29
N LEU A 28 -8.51 -14.61 -14.88
CA LEU A 28 -8.81 -15.16 -13.56
C LEU A 28 -7.97 -16.42 -13.44
N VAL A 29 -6.79 -16.30 -12.84
CA VAL A 29 -6.07 -17.45 -12.32
C VAL A 29 -7.01 -18.04 -11.28
N PRO A 30 -7.49 -19.28 -11.44
CA PRO A 30 -8.29 -19.91 -10.41
C PRO A 30 -7.47 -19.89 -9.12
N VAL A 31 -8.10 -19.45 -8.02
CA VAL A 31 -7.53 -19.60 -6.69
C VAL A 31 -7.45 -21.10 -6.44
N ASP A 32 -6.29 -21.69 -6.73
CA ASP A 32 -6.01 -23.06 -6.35
C ASP A 32 -6.18 -23.16 -4.83
N ALA A 33 -6.95 -24.16 -4.43
CA ALA A 33 -7.02 -24.60 -3.05
C ALA A 33 -5.58 -24.76 -2.52
N ALA A 34 -5.29 -24.13 -1.38
CA ALA A 34 -3.99 -24.08 -0.73
C ALA A 34 -3.27 -25.43 -0.78
N THR A 35 -2.40 -25.60 -1.77
CA THR A 35 -1.22 -26.44 -1.60
C THR A 35 -0.36 -25.69 -0.61
N ALA A 36 -0.01 -26.33 0.51
CA ALA A 36 0.93 -25.74 1.46
C ALA A 36 2.24 -25.48 0.70
N ALA A 37 2.47 -24.23 0.28
CA ALA A 37 3.70 -23.86 -0.39
C ALA A 37 4.86 -24.24 0.55
N THR A 38 5.74 -25.12 0.10
CA THR A 38 6.88 -25.61 0.87
C THR A 38 8.01 -24.56 0.99
N GLY A 39 7.74 -23.30 0.63
CA GLY A 39 8.68 -22.17 0.66
C GLY A 39 7.96 -20.82 0.80
N PRO A 40 8.71 -19.73 1.04
CA PRO A 40 8.15 -18.40 1.24
C PRO A 40 7.58 -17.79 -0.05
N GLN A 41 6.75 -16.77 0.10
CA GLN A 41 6.24 -15.93 -0.99
C GLN A 41 7.11 -14.69 -1.16
N ASP A 42 7.29 -14.24 -2.41
CA ASP A 42 8.11 -13.07 -2.72
C ASP A 42 7.56 -11.79 -2.05
N GLY A 43 8.43 -11.04 -1.40
CA GLY A 43 8.11 -9.82 -0.69
C GLY A 43 7.46 -10.00 0.69
N HIS A 44 7.08 -11.23 1.07
CA HIS A 44 6.50 -11.53 2.38
C HIS A 44 7.58 -11.61 3.47
N VAL A 45 7.18 -11.38 4.72
CA VAL A 45 8.08 -11.28 5.88
C VAL A 45 7.83 -12.43 6.83
N TYR A 46 8.90 -13.08 7.31
CA TYR A 46 8.82 -14.27 8.14
C TYR A 46 9.72 -14.18 9.36
N ALA A 47 9.25 -14.74 10.47
CA ALA A 47 10.13 -15.24 11.53
C ALA A 47 10.53 -16.68 11.20
N LEU A 48 11.83 -16.97 11.22
CA LEU A 48 12.37 -18.30 10.95
C LEU A 48 12.62 -19.00 12.28
N THR A 49 11.79 -19.98 12.63
CA THR A 49 11.80 -20.65 13.95
C THR A 49 12.40 -22.05 13.84
N ALA A 50 13.50 -22.32 14.55
CA ALA A 50 14.12 -23.64 14.57
C ALA A 50 13.21 -24.65 15.27
N ALA A 51 12.96 -25.80 14.64
CA ALA A 51 11.97 -26.77 15.11
C ALA A 51 12.35 -27.42 16.46
N HIS A 52 13.64 -27.58 16.76
CA HIS A 52 14.11 -28.24 17.98
C HIS A 52 14.03 -27.35 19.23
N SER A 53 14.18 -26.03 19.08
CA SER A 53 14.28 -25.09 20.20
C SER A 53 13.11 -24.11 20.28
N GLY A 54 12.33 -23.94 19.20
CA GLY A 54 11.29 -22.91 19.12
C GLY A 54 11.83 -21.48 19.05
N LYS A 55 13.13 -21.31 18.70
CA LYS A 55 13.82 -20.01 18.70
C LYS A 55 13.99 -19.44 17.30
N ASN A 56 14.00 -18.12 17.20
CA ASN A 56 14.09 -17.41 15.93
C ASN A 56 15.53 -17.18 15.49
N ALA A 57 15.78 -17.28 14.18
CA ALA A 57 16.99 -16.73 13.58
C ALA A 57 16.99 -15.20 13.71
N GLN A 58 18.04 -14.67 14.34
CA GLN A 58 18.13 -13.27 14.77
C GLN A 58 19.50 -12.69 14.40
N VAL A 59 19.55 -11.46 13.92
CA VAL A 59 20.80 -10.69 13.90
C VAL A 59 21.19 -10.27 15.31
N GLN A 60 22.37 -10.69 15.76
CA GLN A 60 22.85 -10.48 17.12
C GLN A 60 22.83 -8.99 17.50
N SER A 61 22.25 -8.70 18.67
CA SER A 61 22.13 -7.35 19.24
C SER A 61 21.47 -6.31 18.30
N ALA A 62 20.68 -6.75 17.32
CA ALA A 62 20.09 -5.90 16.29
C ALA A 62 21.13 -5.02 15.54
N SER A 63 22.37 -5.52 15.43
CA SER A 63 23.46 -4.77 14.78
C SER A 63 23.10 -4.45 13.32
N PRO A 64 23.36 -3.22 12.83
CA PRO A 64 23.22 -2.88 11.42
C PRO A 64 24.48 -3.23 10.60
N SER A 65 25.57 -3.65 11.26
CA SER A 65 26.88 -3.85 10.62
C SER A 65 26.95 -5.13 9.79
N ASP A 66 27.76 -5.08 8.73
CA ASP A 66 28.17 -6.29 8.01
C ASP A 66 28.94 -7.23 8.96
N ALA A 67 28.88 -8.53 8.69
CA ALA A 67 29.47 -9.59 9.51
C ALA A 67 28.88 -9.75 10.91
N ALA A 68 27.79 -9.05 11.25
CA ALA A 68 27.05 -9.36 12.46
C ALA A 68 26.51 -10.79 12.39
N ALA A 69 26.78 -11.58 13.43
CA ALA A 69 26.38 -12.98 13.49
C ALA A 69 24.85 -13.10 13.48
N VAL A 70 24.37 -14.12 12.76
CA VAL A 70 22.99 -14.59 12.92
C VAL A 70 23.00 -15.70 13.97
N VAL A 71 22.18 -15.53 14.99
CA VAL A 71 22.09 -16.39 16.17
C VAL A 71 20.66 -16.89 16.33
N GLN A 72 20.44 -18.01 17.04
CA GLN A 72 19.09 -18.33 17.50
C GLN A 72 18.82 -17.54 18.79
N ASN A 73 17.59 -17.06 18.96
CA ASN A 73 17.17 -16.41 20.19
C ASN A 73 15.68 -16.58 20.46
N THR A 74 15.28 -16.48 21.72
CA THR A 74 13.88 -16.49 22.15
C THR A 74 13.05 -15.50 21.31
N PRO A 75 11.87 -15.91 20.78
CA PRO A 75 11.03 -15.03 19.97
C PRO A 75 10.65 -13.74 20.70
N SER A 76 10.98 -12.59 20.11
CA SER A 76 10.66 -11.26 20.63
C SER A 76 9.72 -10.47 19.72
N GLY A 77 9.60 -10.85 18.45
CA GLY A 77 8.88 -10.08 17.43
C GLY A 77 9.63 -8.85 16.91
N GLY A 78 10.84 -8.58 17.43
CA GLY A 78 11.66 -7.46 16.99
C GLY A 78 12.09 -7.57 15.51
N PRO A 79 12.30 -6.45 14.80
CA PRO A 79 12.61 -6.46 13.37
C PRO A 79 13.93 -7.17 13.03
N ASN A 80 14.84 -7.33 13.99
CA ASN A 80 16.08 -8.09 13.81
C ASN A 80 15.88 -9.62 13.80
N GLN A 81 14.69 -10.12 14.15
CA GLN A 81 14.27 -11.52 14.02
C GLN A 81 13.41 -11.79 12.78
N LEU A 82 13.12 -10.76 11.97
CA LEU A 82 12.23 -10.84 10.84
C LEU A 82 13.00 -10.73 9.53
N TRP A 83 12.60 -11.54 8.56
CA TRP A 83 13.29 -11.69 7.28
C TRP A 83 12.28 -11.60 6.14
N GLN A 84 12.44 -10.61 5.26
CA GLN A 84 11.71 -10.56 4.00
C GLN A 84 12.31 -11.56 3.02
N ALA A 85 11.48 -12.43 2.46
CA ALA A 85 11.89 -13.28 1.34
C ALA A 85 11.84 -12.45 0.04
N VAL A 86 12.92 -12.46 -0.73
CA VAL A 86 13.01 -11.79 -2.03
C VAL A 86 13.40 -12.83 -3.06
N ALA A 87 12.48 -13.15 -3.97
CA ALA A 87 12.67 -14.19 -4.97
C ALA A 87 13.68 -13.76 -6.04
N HIS A 88 14.51 -14.71 -6.47
CA HIS A 88 15.34 -14.58 -7.66
C HIS A 88 14.64 -15.24 -8.84
N SER A 89 14.68 -14.59 -10.00
CA SER A 89 14.05 -15.13 -11.21
C SER A 89 14.79 -16.37 -11.71
N GLY A 90 14.07 -17.46 -11.95
CA GLY A 90 14.52 -18.59 -12.76
C GLY A 90 15.20 -19.75 -12.03
N ASP A 91 15.43 -19.68 -10.71
CA ASP A 91 16.05 -20.76 -9.94
C ASP A 91 15.29 -21.16 -8.65
N GLY A 92 14.18 -20.49 -8.34
CA GLY A 92 13.37 -20.77 -7.15
C GLY A 92 14.07 -20.44 -5.82
N SER A 93 15.19 -19.70 -5.87
CA SER A 93 15.92 -19.27 -4.70
C SER A 93 15.44 -17.91 -4.19
N PHE A 94 15.69 -17.65 -2.92
CA PHE A 94 15.34 -16.41 -2.24
C PHE A 94 16.56 -15.82 -1.55
N SER A 95 16.67 -14.49 -1.55
CA SER A 95 17.41 -13.80 -0.50
C SER A 95 16.49 -13.59 0.70
N LEU A 96 17.04 -13.73 1.90
CA LEU A 96 16.35 -13.44 3.16
C LEU A 96 16.90 -12.14 3.72
N VAL A 97 16.12 -11.06 3.63
CA VAL A 97 16.54 -9.69 3.96
C VAL A 97 16.03 -9.31 5.35
N ASN A 98 16.93 -8.99 6.26
CA ASN A 98 16.58 -8.63 7.63
C ASN A 98 15.83 -7.29 7.68
N ILE A 99 14.70 -7.25 8.41
CA ILE A 99 13.84 -6.07 8.49
C ILE A 99 14.50 -4.89 9.22
N ASN A 100 15.40 -5.16 10.17
CA ASN A 100 16.09 -4.11 10.95
C ASN A 100 17.23 -3.45 10.17
N SER A 101 17.97 -4.19 9.36
CA SER A 101 19.19 -3.69 8.70
C SER A 101 19.07 -3.53 7.18
N GLY A 102 18.07 -4.16 6.54
CA GLY A 102 17.99 -4.25 5.08
C GLY A 102 19.06 -5.15 4.45
N LYS A 103 19.76 -5.98 5.25
CA LYS A 103 20.87 -6.84 4.82
C LYS A 103 20.46 -8.30 4.66
N CYS A 104 21.19 -9.03 3.83
CA CYS A 104 20.86 -10.39 3.46
C CYS A 104 21.50 -11.40 4.42
N LEU A 105 20.79 -12.50 4.69
CA LEU A 105 21.33 -13.71 5.32
C LEU A 105 22.42 -14.30 4.42
N ASP A 106 23.63 -14.44 4.96
CA ASP A 106 24.85 -14.67 4.19
C ASP A 106 25.72 -15.76 4.86
N VAL A 107 26.21 -16.71 4.06
CA VAL A 107 27.29 -17.60 4.50
C VAL A 107 28.63 -16.88 4.36
N SER A 108 29.28 -16.62 5.50
CA SER A 108 30.46 -15.77 5.60
C SER A 108 31.57 -16.19 4.63
N GLY A 109 32.05 -15.23 3.85
CA GLY A 109 33.15 -15.42 2.90
C GLY A 109 32.81 -16.36 1.73
N ALA A 110 31.52 -16.59 1.45
CA ALA A 110 31.04 -17.55 0.45
C ALA A 110 31.63 -18.96 0.62
N SER A 111 31.96 -19.34 1.86
CA SER A 111 32.56 -20.63 2.18
C SER A 111 31.61 -21.78 1.79
N THR A 112 32.19 -22.88 1.32
CA THR A 112 31.50 -24.16 1.10
C THR A 112 31.84 -25.19 2.17
N ALA A 113 32.65 -24.82 3.17
CA ALA A 113 33.01 -25.70 4.28
C ALA A 113 31.85 -25.83 5.28
N ALA A 114 31.74 -27.01 5.88
CA ALA A 114 30.90 -27.21 7.06
C ALA A 114 31.36 -26.29 8.21
N GLU A 115 30.45 -25.89 9.09
CA GLU A 115 30.67 -24.94 10.20
C GLU A 115 30.97 -23.50 9.79
N ALA A 116 30.91 -23.17 8.49
CA ALA A 116 30.98 -21.78 8.07
C ALA A 116 29.83 -20.99 8.71
N ARG A 117 30.17 -19.85 9.33
CA ARG A 117 29.23 -19.03 10.08
C ARG A 117 28.22 -18.36 9.14
N VAL A 118 26.99 -18.29 9.60
CA VAL A 118 25.95 -17.48 8.98
C VAL A 118 25.91 -16.11 9.65
N ILE A 119 25.97 -15.07 8.82
CA ILE A 119 26.03 -13.66 9.19
C ILE A 119 24.96 -12.90 8.41
N GLN A 120 24.83 -11.60 8.67
CA GLN A 120 24.25 -10.70 7.68
C GLN A 120 25.35 -9.98 6.90
N TRP A 121 25.05 -9.65 5.64
CA TRP A 121 25.90 -8.84 4.79
C TRP A 121 25.06 -8.00 3.82
N SER A 122 25.58 -6.86 3.40
CA SER A 122 25.02 -6.04 2.32
C SER A 122 24.59 -6.92 1.14
N CYS A 123 23.36 -6.75 0.64
CA CYS A 123 22.80 -7.66 -0.35
C CYS A 123 23.52 -7.53 -1.71
N THR A 124 24.36 -8.52 -2.04
CA THR A 124 25.09 -8.64 -3.32
C THR A 124 24.35 -9.52 -4.31
N GLY A 125 23.51 -10.44 -3.83
CA GLY A 125 22.80 -11.40 -4.67
C GLY A 125 23.69 -12.53 -5.17
N ASN A 126 24.87 -12.70 -4.57
CA ASN A 126 25.72 -13.86 -4.80
C ASN A 126 25.07 -15.14 -4.26
N SER A 127 25.50 -16.31 -4.76
CA SER A 127 24.97 -17.63 -4.38
C SER A 127 24.99 -17.89 -2.88
N ASN A 128 25.94 -17.33 -2.12
CA ASN A 128 26.06 -17.49 -0.67
C ASN A 128 25.02 -16.68 0.13
N GLN A 129 24.22 -15.85 -0.56
CA GLN A 129 23.07 -15.10 -0.03
C GLN A 129 21.74 -15.57 -0.62
N ARG A 130 21.76 -16.70 -1.35
CA ARG A 130 20.59 -17.31 -1.96
C ARG A 130 20.31 -18.63 -1.28
N TRP A 131 19.04 -18.85 -0.99
CA TRP A 131 18.56 -19.98 -0.22
C TRP A 131 17.39 -20.62 -0.96
N THR A 132 17.39 -21.94 -1.06
CA THR A 132 16.24 -22.73 -1.51
C THR A 132 15.57 -23.41 -0.32
N PHE A 133 14.30 -23.76 -0.48
CA PHE A 133 13.52 -24.41 0.56
C PHE A 133 13.20 -25.84 0.11
N SER A 134 13.65 -26.82 0.90
CA SER A 134 13.41 -28.25 0.67
C SER A 134 12.66 -28.83 1.87
N GLY A 135 11.33 -28.84 1.78
CA GLY A 135 10.49 -29.02 2.96
C GLY A 135 10.73 -27.88 3.96
N SER A 136 11.00 -28.20 5.23
CA SER A 136 11.36 -27.21 6.25
C SER A 136 12.86 -26.89 6.31
N ALA A 137 13.69 -27.51 5.47
CA ALA A 137 15.11 -27.18 5.41
C ALA A 137 15.36 -25.94 4.55
N ILE A 138 16.21 -25.04 5.04
CA ILE A 138 16.70 -23.86 4.31
C ILE A 138 18.11 -24.18 3.82
N VAL A 139 18.30 -24.26 2.49
CA VAL A 139 19.51 -24.80 1.86
C VAL A 139 20.25 -23.70 1.12
N SER A 140 21.55 -23.54 1.41
CA SER A 140 22.42 -22.58 0.72
C SER A 140 22.61 -23.00 -0.74
N VAL A 141 22.31 -22.10 -1.68
CA VAL A 141 22.54 -22.34 -3.12
C VAL A 141 24.03 -22.52 -3.42
N ASN A 142 24.91 -21.88 -2.64
CA ASN A 142 26.35 -21.93 -2.88
C ASN A 142 26.99 -23.29 -2.55
N SER A 143 26.55 -23.93 -1.47
CA SER A 143 27.21 -25.13 -0.92
C SER A 143 26.32 -26.38 -0.94
N GLY A 144 25.00 -26.23 -1.10
CA GLY A 144 24.03 -27.30 -0.91
C GLY A 144 23.85 -27.72 0.55
N MET A 145 24.43 -26.97 1.50
CA MET A 145 24.33 -27.25 2.94
C MET A 145 23.14 -26.54 3.58
N CYS A 146 22.66 -27.09 4.69
CA CYS A 146 21.50 -26.59 5.42
C CYS A 146 21.88 -25.53 6.45
N LEU A 147 21.02 -24.53 6.63
CA LEU A 147 21.06 -23.61 7.76
C LEU A 147 20.85 -24.40 9.06
N ASP A 148 21.83 -24.35 9.96
CA ASP A 148 21.93 -25.26 11.09
C ASP A 148 22.21 -24.50 12.40
N VAL A 149 21.52 -24.93 13.46
CA VAL A 149 21.88 -24.59 14.83
C VAL A 149 22.84 -25.66 15.38
N PRO A 150 24.12 -25.34 15.63
CA PRO A 150 25.15 -26.32 15.89
C PRO A 150 24.86 -27.16 17.14
N GLY A 151 25.05 -28.47 17.01
CA GLY A 151 24.92 -29.43 18.12
C GLY A 151 23.52 -29.50 18.72
N ASN A 152 22.47 -29.10 17.99
CA ASN A 152 21.09 -29.02 18.50
C ASN A 152 20.98 -28.18 19.79
N SER A 153 21.86 -27.19 19.95
CA SER A 153 21.87 -26.28 21.09
C SER A 153 20.51 -25.62 21.27
N THR A 154 20.07 -25.43 22.50
CA THR A 154 18.88 -24.64 22.85
C THR A 154 19.24 -23.29 23.47
N ALA A 155 20.52 -22.92 23.54
CA ALA A 155 20.97 -21.68 24.17
C ALA A 155 20.73 -20.46 23.27
N ASP A 156 20.25 -19.36 23.89
CA ASP A 156 20.17 -18.06 23.23
C ASP A 156 21.57 -17.56 22.84
N GLY A 157 21.67 -16.90 21.69
CA GLY A 157 22.94 -16.40 21.18
C GLY A 157 23.82 -17.45 20.49
N THR A 158 23.38 -18.70 20.38
CA THR A 158 24.10 -19.71 19.57
C THR A 158 24.14 -19.24 18.12
N ALA A 159 25.33 -19.03 17.58
CA ALA A 159 25.52 -18.63 16.18
C ALA A 159 25.13 -19.76 15.22
N LEU A 160 24.38 -19.41 14.18
CA LEU A 160 24.01 -20.32 13.11
C LEU A 160 25.20 -20.59 12.20
N ILE A 161 25.24 -21.79 11.64
CA ILE A 161 26.24 -22.22 10.67
C ILE A 161 25.54 -22.83 9.46
N GLN A 162 26.31 -23.17 8.44
CA GLN A 162 25.90 -24.19 7.48
C GLN A 162 26.49 -25.55 7.85
N TRP A 163 25.74 -26.63 7.62
CA TRP A 163 26.17 -28.01 7.85
C TRP A 163 25.56 -28.94 6.80
N PRO A 164 26.20 -30.07 6.43
CA PRO A 164 25.56 -31.08 5.59
C PRO A 164 24.14 -31.38 6.03
N CYS A 165 23.21 -31.45 5.08
CA CYS A 165 21.81 -31.69 5.38
C CYS A 165 21.62 -33.11 5.91
N THR A 166 21.26 -33.21 7.19
CA THR A 166 21.06 -34.47 7.93
C THR A 166 19.59 -34.80 8.13
N GLY A 167 18.69 -33.81 7.97
CA GLY A 167 17.28 -33.94 8.29
C GLY A 167 16.97 -33.74 9.78
N ASN A 168 17.97 -33.51 10.63
CA ASN A 168 17.79 -33.32 12.06
C ASN A 168 16.94 -32.07 12.39
N PRO A 169 16.21 -32.06 13.51
CA PRO A 169 15.33 -30.94 13.90
C PRO A 169 16.02 -29.56 13.99
N ASN A 170 17.32 -29.49 14.28
CA ASN A 170 18.10 -28.24 14.30
C ASN A 170 18.40 -27.64 12.92
N GLN A 171 18.00 -28.33 11.85
CA GLN A 171 18.05 -27.87 10.46
C GLN A 171 16.66 -27.65 9.85
N GLN A 172 15.61 -27.85 10.65
CA GLN A 172 14.22 -27.66 10.22
C GLN A 172 13.71 -26.33 10.76
N TRP A 173 13.15 -25.51 9.88
CA TRP A 173 12.70 -24.16 10.18
C TRP A 173 11.23 -23.99 9.82
N SER A 174 10.43 -23.55 10.79
CA SER A 174 9.07 -23.08 10.54
C SER A 174 9.11 -21.61 10.13
N LEU A 175 8.37 -21.28 9.08
CA LEU A 175 8.17 -19.90 8.63
C LEU A 175 6.85 -19.38 9.21
N THR A 176 6.94 -18.44 10.16
CA THR A 176 5.76 -17.73 10.67
C THR A 176 5.67 -16.36 10.01
N GLU A 177 4.66 -16.17 9.16
CA GLU A 177 4.46 -14.92 8.45
C GLU A 177 4.13 -13.75 9.39
N ARG A 178 4.69 -12.58 9.08
CA ARG A 178 4.38 -11.29 9.70
C ARG A 178 3.91 -10.33 8.62
N PRO A 179 2.60 -10.01 8.55
CA PRO A 179 2.08 -9.21 7.47
C PRO A 179 2.63 -7.79 7.52
N ARG A 180 2.84 -7.21 6.34
CA ARG A 180 2.98 -5.76 6.21
C ARG A 180 1.61 -5.10 6.32
N VAL A 181 1.61 -3.88 6.84
CA VAL A 181 0.42 -3.03 6.95
C VAL A 181 0.71 -1.65 6.38
N VAL A 182 -0.35 -0.96 5.95
CA VAL A 182 -0.24 0.36 5.33
C VAL A 182 -0.14 1.44 6.40
N ALA A 183 1.01 2.12 6.49
CA ALA A 183 1.16 3.29 7.34
C ALA A 183 0.61 4.56 6.67
N PHE A 184 0.65 4.64 5.35
CA PHE A 184 0.04 5.72 4.57
C PHE A 184 -0.31 5.19 3.18
N GLY A 185 -1.46 5.57 2.64
CA GLY A 185 -1.86 5.12 1.31
C GLY A 185 -3.05 5.93 0.79
N PRO A 186 -2.84 6.79 -0.23
CA PRO A 186 -3.89 7.46 -0.97
C PRO A 186 -4.31 6.64 -2.20
N SER A 187 -5.46 6.99 -2.78
CA SER A 187 -5.83 6.54 -4.11
C SER A 187 -5.32 7.49 -5.20
N MET A 188 -4.85 6.94 -6.33
CA MET A 188 -4.19 7.69 -7.40
C MET A 188 -5.04 7.83 -8.66
N THR A 189 -5.04 9.03 -9.23
CA THR A 189 -5.80 9.44 -10.43
C THR A 189 -4.87 9.94 -11.53
N ALA A 190 -5.45 10.32 -12.68
CA ALA A 190 -4.73 10.82 -13.84
C ALA A 190 -4.86 12.35 -13.97
N GLY A 191 -3.96 12.97 -14.74
CA GLY A 191 -4.06 14.38 -15.12
C GLY A 191 -3.42 15.35 -14.12
N GLY A 192 -2.48 14.88 -13.31
CA GLY A 192 -1.71 15.73 -12.41
C GLY A 192 -0.73 16.64 -13.15
N GLU A 193 -0.11 17.53 -12.40
CA GLU A 193 0.93 18.45 -12.88
C GLU A 193 2.06 17.73 -13.62
N THR A 194 2.73 18.48 -14.51
CA THR A 194 3.93 18.02 -15.19
C THR A 194 5.17 18.52 -14.46
N PHE A 195 6.25 17.75 -14.50
CA PHE A 195 7.51 18.10 -13.85
C PHE A 195 8.68 18.00 -14.83
N SER A 196 9.72 18.81 -14.60
CA SER A 196 10.95 18.84 -15.40
C SER A 196 12.17 18.97 -14.49
N GLU A 197 13.00 17.93 -14.43
CA GLU A 197 14.30 17.91 -13.72
C GLU A 197 14.24 18.55 -12.32
N GLN A 198 13.41 18.00 -11.44
CA GLN A 198 13.14 18.59 -10.11
C GLN A 198 12.77 17.55 -9.06
N THR A 199 12.86 17.94 -7.80
CA THR A 199 12.58 17.10 -6.64
C THR A 199 11.24 17.45 -6.03
N LEU A 200 10.38 16.45 -5.87
CA LEU A 200 9.15 16.54 -5.08
C LEU A 200 9.45 16.06 -3.67
N ARG A 201 8.92 16.75 -2.65
CA ARG A 201 9.04 16.38 -1.25
C ARG A 201 7.65 16.35 -0.63
N MET A 202 7.16 15.14 -0.43
CA MET A 202 5.80 14.85 -0.02
C MET A 202 5.75 14.56 1.46
N VAL A 203 4.88 15.28 2.17
CA VAL A 203 4.62 15.01 3.60
C VAL A 203 3.56 13.92 3.70
N VAL A 204 3.84 12.90 4.50
CA VAL A 204 2.89 11.81 4.79
C VAL A 204 2.73 11.63 6.30
N HIS A 205 1.50 11.37 6.75
CA HIS A 205 1.17 11.12 8.14
C HIS A 205 0.95 9.63 8.38
N THR A 206 1.74 9.02 9.26
CA THR A 206 1.70 7.57 9.47
C THR A 206 0.57 7.15 10.42
N SER A 207 -0.26 6.22 9.99
CA SER A 207 -1.38 5.71 10.79
C SER A 207 -0.95 4.69 11.84
N VAL A 208 0.21 4.04 11.70
CA VAL A 208 0.67 2.95 12.56
C VAL A 208 2.18 2.98 12.76
N ALA A 209 2.63 2.47 13.92
CA ALA A 209 4.05 2.27 14.20
C ALA A 209 4.58 0.98 13.56
N GLY A 210 5.84 0.99 13.16
CA GLY A 210 6.46 -0.20 12.57
C GLY A 210 7.92 0.00 12.22
N SER A 211 8.51 -1.00 11.58
CA SER A 211 9.88 -0.98 11.08
C SER A 211 9.98 -1.60 9.68
N GLY A 212 11.14 -1.42 9.04
CA GLY A 212 11.37 -1.92 7.70
C GLY A 212 10.44 -1.29 6.68
N VAL A 213 10.41 0.05 6.67
CA VAL A 213 9.59 0.87 5.78
C VAL A 213 9.77 0.41 4.32
N ARG A 214 8.69 0.46 3.54
CA ARG A 214 8.73 0.38 2.07
C ARG A 214 7.95 1.56 1.49
N ILE A 215 8.45 2.11 0.39
CA ILE A 215 7.80 3.16 -0.39
C ILE A 215 7.20 2.53 -1.65
N ARG A 216 5.93 2.84 -1.92
CA ARG A 216 5.24 2.49 -3.17
C ARG A 216 5.16 3.70 -4.08
N LEU A 217 5.70 3.55 -5.28
CA LEU A 217 5.60 4.53 -6.35
C LEU A 217 4.66 4.03 -7.45
N SER A 218 3.79 4.89 -7.94
CA SER A 218 2.80 4.58 -8.96
C SER A 218 2.96 5.46 -10.18
N ASN A 219 3.13 4.83 -11.34
CA ASN A 219 2.99 5.46 -12.66
C ASN A 219 1.76 4.89 -13.40
N LEU A 220 0.82 4.32 -12.64
CA LEU A 220 -0.29 3.52 -13.14
C LEU A 220 -1.25 4.30 -14.04
N ARG A 221 -1.34 5.62 -13.85
CA ARG A 221 -2.28 6.52 -14.55
C ARG A 221 -1.59 7.43 -15.57
N SER A 222 -0.27 7.35 -15.68
CA SER A 222 0.51 8.14 -16.64
C SER A 222 0.66 7.40 -17.96
N THR A 223 0.91 8.14 -19.04
CA THR A 223 1.06 7.58 -20.40
C THR A 223 2.51 7.47 -20.86
N THR A 224 3.46 7.98 -20.07
CA THR A 224 4.90 8.00 -20.35
C THR A 224 5.67 7.27 -19.25
N PRO A 225 6.81 6.64 -19.57
CA PRO A 225 7.71 6.11 -18.54
C PRO A 225 8.20 7.21 -17.60
N LEU A 226 8.26 6.91 -16.30
CA LEU A 226 8.76 7.81 -15.27
C LEU A 226 10.22 7.50 -14.96
N SER A 227 11.14 8.44 -15.21
CA SER A 227 12.54 8.32 -14.81
C SER A 227 12.75 8.90 -13.42
N VAL A 228 13.01 8.04 -12.44
CA VAL A 228 13.30 8.43 -11.06
C VAL A 228 14.81 8.47 -10.88
N GLY A 229 15.35 9.60 -10.47
CA GLY A 229 16.80 9.79 -10.29
C GLY A 229 17.28 9.47 -8.88
N ALA A 230 16.44 9.70 -7.87
CA ALA A 230 16.70 9.37 -6.48
C ALA A 230 15.38 9.36 -5.68
N VAL A 231 15.34 8.55 -4.64
CA VAL A 231 14.26 8.56 -3.64
C VAL A 231 14.89 8.55 -2.25
N ASP A 232 14.35 9.36 -1.35
CA ASP A 232 14.78 9.45 0.04
C ASP A 232 13.57 9.54 0.97
N VAL A 233 13.68 8.95 2.15
CA VAL A 233 12.71 9.13 3.24
C VAL A 233 13.40 9.65 4.49
N ALA A 234 12.78 10.62 5.16
CA ALA A 234 13.28 11.20 6.40
C ALA A 234 12.13 11.54 7.36
N VAL A 235 12.45 11.71 8.65
CA VAL A 235 11.47 12.24 9.62
C VAL A 235 11.31 13.73 9.36
N ARG A 236 10.07 14.21 9.31
CA ARG A 236 9.78 15.64 9.16
C ARG A 236 10.07 16.37 10.47
N SER A 237 10.76 17.52 10.37
CA SER A 237 10.89 18.48 11.47
C SER A 237 9.74 19.49 11.44
N SER A 238 9.71 20.31 10.37
CA SER A 238 8.63 21.29 10.12
C SER A 238 8.67 21.73 8.66
N GLY A 239 7.54 22.15 8.09
CA GLY A 239 7.49 22.55 6.68
C GLY A 239 8.07 21.45 5.77
N ALA A 240 9.05 21.82 4.94
CA ALA A 240 9.83 20.90 4.10
C ALA A 240 11.17 20.45 4.73
N ALA A 241 11.47 20.85 5.97
CA ALA A 241 12.73 20.54 6.64
C ALA A 241 12.68 19.16 7.31
N ALA A 242 13.74 18.38 7.13
CA ALA A 242 13.91 17.08 7.76
C ALA A 242 14.59 17.20 9.13
N VAL A 243 14.47 16.16 9.96
CA VAL A 243 15.28 15.99 11.17
C VAL A 243 16.67 15.47 10.75
N PRO A 244 17.77 16.18 11.10
CA PRO A 244 19.11 15.75 10.73
C PRO A 244 19.44 14.31 11.13
N GLY A 245 20.09 13.57 10.23
CA GLY A 245 20.50 12.17 10.45
C GLY A 245 19.39 11.13 10.28
N THR A 246 18.17 11.54 9.93
CA THR A 246 17.05 10.61 9.71
C THR A 246 16.85 10.18 8.26
N HIS A 247 17.54 10.82 7.32
CA HIS A 247 17.53 10.46 5.90
C HIS A 247 17.89 8.98 5.67
N ARG A 248 17.16 8.34 4.77
CA ARG A 248 17.40 6.98 4.29
C ARG A 248 17.19 6.96 2.78
N THR A 249 18.24 6.61 2.06
CA THR A 249 18.14 6.33 0.62
C THR A 249 17.22 5.15 0.38
N VAL A 250 16.35 5.29 -0.62
CA VAL A 250 15.38 4.27 -1.02
C VAL A 250 15.80 3.68 -2.36
N THR A 251 15.88 2.36 -2.42
CA THR A 251 16.23 1.60 -3.64
C THR A 251 15.08 0.70 -4.06
N PHE A 252 15.08 0.30 -5.34
CA PHE A 252 14.08 -0.57 -5.95
C PHE A 252 14.80 -1.68 -6.70
N GLY A 253 14.75 -2.91 -6.19
CA GLY A 253 15.55 -4.00 -6.76
C GLY A 253 17.04 -3.67 -6.75
N ARG A 254 17.49 -2.97 -5.69
CA ARG A 254 18.85 -2.44 -5.49
C ARG A 254 19.27 -1.31 -6.44
N SER A 255 18.37 -0.83 -7.32
CA SER A 255 18.59 0.37 -8.11
C SER A 255 18.16 1.62 -7.34
N GLY A 256 19.01 2.64 -7.29
CA GLY A 256 18.66 3.97 -6.75
C GLY A 256 17.99 4.90 -7.76
N ASN A 257 17.92 4.49 -9.03
CA ASN A 257 17.43 5.32 -10.13
C ASN A 257 16.54 4.51 -11.11
N PRO A 258 15.42 3.94 -10.62
CA PRO A 258 14.58 3.11 -11.45
C PRO A 258 13.85 3.92 -12.54
N THR A 259 13.47 3.23 -13.60
CA THR A 259 12.47 3.72 -14.56
C THR A 259 11.19 2.92 -14.39
N ILE A 260 10.07 3.60 -14.14
CA ILE A 260 8.75 2.98 -14.01
C ILE A 260 8.03 3.08 -15.35
N PRO A 261 7.70 1.95 -16.03
CA PRO A 261 6.89 2.00 -17.24
C PRO A 261 5.56 2.74 -17.04
N ALA A 262 4.99 3.25 -18.14
CA ALA A 262 3.61 3.74 -18.11
C ALA A 262 2.66 2.62 -17.71
N GLY A 263 1.70 2.89 -16.83
CA GLY A 263 0.76 1.87 -16.35
C GLY A 263 1.35 0.88 -15.34
N ALA A 264 2.55 1.14 -14.80
CA ALA A 264 3.21 0.26 -13.84
C ALA A 264 3.40 0.95 -12.48
N GLU A 265 3.69 0.14 -11.47
CA GLU A 265 4.03 0.56 -10.13
C GLU A 265 5.32 -0.14 -9.67
N LEU A 266 5.99 0.44 -8.68
CA LEU A 266 7.14 -0.17 -8.03
C LEU A 266 7.01 -0.05 -6.52
N THR A 267 7.51 -1.07 -5.82
CA THR A 267 7.66 -1.02 -4.37
C THR A 267 9.13 -1.18 -4.02
N SER A 268 9.63 -0.34 -3.11
CA SER A 268 11.05 -0.30 -2.74
C SER A 268 11.52 -1.59 -2.07
N ASP A 269 12.84 -1.72 -1.96
CA ASP A 269 13.51 -2.62 -1.02
C ASP A 269 13.19 -2.20 0.44
N VAL A 270 13.55 -3.04 1.42
CA VAL A 270 13.38 -2.71 2.84
C VAL A 270 14.26 -1.53 3.22
N ILE A 271 13.65 -0.52 3.84
CA ILE A 271 14.35 0.63 4.39
C ILE A 271 14.49 0.42 5.91
N PRO A 272 15.72 0.34 6.45
CA PRO A 272 15.98 0.18 7.88
C PRO A 272 15.67 1.49 8.63
N MET A 273 14.38 1.70 8.84
CA MET A 273 13.78 2.84 9.51
C MET A 273 12.65 2.35 10.40
N THR A 274 12.63 2.84 11.63
CA THR A 274 11.50 2.70 12.55
C THR A 274 10.66 3.96 12.46
N VAL A 275 9.35 3.79 12.45
CA VAL A 275 8.38 4.88 12.46
C VAL A 275 7.41 4.68 13.62
N THR A 276 6.96 5.78 14.20
CA THR A 276 5.96 5.81 15.26
C THR A 276 4.59 6.15 14.68
N ALA A 277 3.52 5.73 15.34
CA ALA A 277 2.17 6.06 14.90
C ALA A 277 1.92 7.57 15.09
N GLY A 278 1.32 8.23 14.09
CA GLY A 278 1.11 9.68 14.07
C GLY A 278 2.35 10.49 13.69
N GLN A 279 3.42 9.85 13.20
CA GLN A 279 4.64 10.54 12.76
C GLN A 279 4.52 11.04 11.34
N ASP A 280 4.97 12.28 11.12
CA ASP A 280 5.12 12.82 9.77
C ASP A 280 6.47 12.42 9.17
N LEU A 281 6.44 11.93 7.93
CA LEU A 281 7.63 11.64 7.14
C LEU A 281 7.68 12.57 5.91
N LEU A 282 8.90 12.80 5.43
CA LEU A 282 9.17 13.40 4.14
C LEU A 282 9.60 12.30 3.18
N VAL A 283 8.82 12.06 2.12
CA VAL A 283 9.22 11.20 1.01
C VAL A 283 9.60 12.09 -0.15
N SER A 284 10.88 12.12 -0.47
CA SER A 284 11.42 12.94 -1.55
C SER A 284 11.69 12.10 -2.79
N VAL A 285 11.22 12.54 -3.95
CA VAL A 285 11.38 11.86 -5.25
C VAL A 285 11.98 12.86 -6.23
N TYR A 286 13.21 12.61 -6.65
CA TYR A 286 13.85 13.37 -7.74
C TYR A 286 13.45 12.76 -9.08
N LEU A 287 12.85 13.59 -9.92
CA LEU A 287 12.34 13.24 -11.25
C LEU A 287 13.33 13.73 -12.31
N ARG A 288 13.81 12.81 -13.16
CA ARG A 288 14.71 13.12 -14.28
C ARG A 288 13.92 13.39 -15.55
N GLY A 289 14.33 14.41 -16.29
CA GLY A 289 13.69 14.86 -17.51
C GLY A 289 12.27 15.35 -17.29
N ASP A 290 11.53 15.41 -18.40
CA ASP A 290 10.13 15.78 -18.42
C ASP A 290 9.25 14.56 -18.15
N THR A 291 8.30 14.68 -17.23
CA THR A 291 7.44 13.53 -16.84
C THR A 291 6.19 13.38 -17.68
N GLY A 292 5.70 14.45 -18.31
CA GLY A 292 4.30 14.54 -18.75
C GLY A 292 3.34 14.62 -17.56
N ALA A 293 2.03 14.47 -17.82
CA ALA A 293 1.00 14.54 -16.78
C ALA A 293 1.16 13.40 -15.79
N SER A 294 1.18 13.72 -14.50
CA SER A 294 1.48 12.76 -13.44
C SER A 294 0.27 11.89 -13.05
N THR A 295 0.58 10.66 -12.65
CA THR A 295 -0.26 9.89 -11.73
C THR A 295 -0.22 10.59 -10.37
N PHE A 296 -1.37 10.98 -9.83
CA PHE A 296 -1.40 11.79 -8.62
C PHE A 296 -2.69 11.61 -7.80
N HIS A 297 -2.57 11.88 -6.51
CA HIS A 297 -3.69 12.14 -5.64
C HIS A 297 -3.85 13.65 -5.48
N ARG A 298 -5.03 14.17 -5.80
CA ARG A 298 -5.28 15.61 -5.99
C ARG A 298 -5.45 16.37 -4.68
N ASP A 299 -6.24 15.82 -3.76
CA ASP A 299 -6.79 16.58 -2.64
C ASP A 299 -6.15 16.05 -1.33
N ALA A 300 -4.84 16.28 -1.17
CA ALA A 300 -4.07 15.66 -0.07
C ALA A 300 -4.45 16.20 1.33
N TYR A 301 -5.01 17.41 1.40
CA TYR A 301 -5.22 18.20 2.63
C TYR A 301 -3.96 18.31 3.51
N GLN A 302 -2.79 18.14 2.87
CA GLN A 302 -1.47 18.12 3.44
C GLN A 302 -0.53 18.86 2.49
N THR A 303 0.20 19.84 3.02
CA THR A 303 1.16 20.62 2.27
C THR A 303 2.41 19.79 1.97
N SER A 304 2.63 19.55 0.68
CA SER A 304 3.86 19.02 0.11
C SER A 304 4.62 20.13 -0.63
N TYR A 305 5.80 19.82 -1.15
CA TYR A 305 6.69 20.83 -1.74
C TYR A 305 7.38 20.32 -2.99
N ARG A 306 7.80 21.23 -3.87
CA ARG A 306 8.69 20.94 -4.97
C ARG A 306 9.81 21.95 -5.06
N SER A 307 10.94 21.50 -5.59
CA SER A 307 12.02 22.40 -6.00
C SER A 307 11.71 23.12 -7.30
N ALA A 308 12.54 24.09 -7.67
CA ALA A 308 12.40 24.80 -8.94
C ALA A 308 12.59 23.83 -10.13
N ALA A 309 11.86 24.03 -11.22
CA ALA A 309 12.07 23.23 -12.44
C ALA A 309 13.51 23.37 -12.92
N GLY A 310 14.15 22.25 -13.29
CA GLY A 310 15.55 22.19 -13.70
C GLY A 310 16.59 22.30 -12.58
N SER A 311 16.18 22.37 -11.31
CA SER A 311 17.12 22.45 -10.17
C SER A 311 17.81 21.13 -9.84
N GLY A 312 17.28 20.01 -10.33
CA GLY A 312 17.88 18.69 -10.14
C GLY A 312 17.55 18.04 -8.80
N ASN A 313 18.53 17.31 -8.25
CA ASN A 313 18.35 16.43 -7.11
C ASN A 313 18.59 17.15 -5.77
N HIS A 314 17.52 17.25 -4.98
CA HIS A 314 17.52 17.79 -3.61
C HIS A 314 16.96 16.78 -2.60
N ALA A 315 16.86 15.50 -2.96
CA ALA A 315 16.07 14.51 -2.22
C ALA A 315 16.52 14.34 -0.76
N SER A 316 17.83 14.34 -0.51
CA SER A 316 18.44 14.07 0.80
C SER A 316 18.87 15.33 1.56
N GLU A 317 18.32 16.51 1.22
CA GLU A 317 18.66 17.75 1.92
C GLU A 317 17.83 17.94 3.18
N ASP A 318 18.47 18.23 4.32
CA ASP A 318 17.74 18.53 5.56
C ASP A 318 16.95 19.85 5.44
N ALA A 319 17.52 20.85 4.75
CA ALA A 319 16.98 22.20 4.69
C ALA A 319 15.83 22.35 3.68
N ALA A 320 14.96 23.33 3.94
CA ALA A 320 13.79 23.62 3.11
C ALA A 320 14.06 24.63 1.96
N ASN A 321 15.28 25.17 1.87
CA ASN A 321 15.61 26.30 0.99
C ASN A 321 15.40 26.01 -0.51
N ASN A 322 15.59 24.76 -0.94
CA ASN A 322 15.34 24.38 -2.33
C ASN A 322 13.88 24.02 -2.60
N PHE A 323 13.02 23.95 -1.58
CA PHE A 323 11.61 23.57 -1.69
C PHE A 323 10.72 24.82 -1.65
N THR A 324 10.85 25.66 -2.67
CA THR A 324 10.27 27.02 -2.71
C THR A 324 8.79 27.07 -3.06
N THR A 325 8.22 25.98 -3.57
CA THR A 325 6.83 25.94 -4.04
C THR A 325 6.05 24.86 -3.30
N SER A 326 4.95 25.26 -2.65
CA SER A 326 4.02 24.33 -2.02
C SER A 326 3.12 23.64 -3.06
N MET A 327 2.73 22.41 -2.75
CA MET A 327 1.78 21.59 -3.49
C MET A 327 0.77 21.00 -2.50
N TRP A 328 -0.43 20.72 -2.96
CA TRP A 328 -1.51 20.16 -2.13
C TRP A 328 -1.91 18.75 -2.60
N SER A 329 -1.00 18.10 -3.31
CA SER A 329 -1.18 16.82 -3.99
C SER A 329 -0.01 15.89 -3.65
N TRP A 330 -0.25 14.59 -3.71
CA TRP A 330 0.82 13.59 -3.78
C TRP A 330 0.99 13.09 -5.20
N HIS A 331 2.18 13.23 -5.76
CA HIS A 331 2.49 12.80 -7.11
C HIS A 331 3.35 11.55 -7.08
N TYR A 332 2.94 10.52 -7.82
CA TYR A 332 3.61 9.23 -7.92
C TYR A 332 3.78 8.44 -6.60
N LEU A 333 3.49 8.99 -5.42
CA LEU A 333 3.57 8.29 -4.13
C LEU A 333 2.22 7.63 -3.79
N SER A 334 2.14 6.31 -3.90
CA SER A 334 0.91 5.53 -3.66
C SER A 334 0.89 4.79 -2.32
N GLY A 335 1.98 4.81 -1.56
CA GLY A 335 1.94 4.31 -0.19
C GLY A 335 3.27 4.22 0.54
N VAL A 336 3.15 4.05 1.85
CA VAL A 336 4.21 3.71 2.79
C VAL A 336 3.74 2.54 3.64
N ASP A 337 4.49 1.44 3.63
CA ASP A 337 4.13 0.21 4.33
C ASP A 337 5.20 -0.18 5.35
N VAL A 338 4.79 -0.80 6.45
CA VAL A 338 5.68 -1.19 7.54
C VAL A 338 5.39 -2.62 8.00
N VAL A 339 6.37 -3.23 8.66
CA VAL A 339 6.15 -4.42 9.49
C VAL A 339 5.80 -3.93 10.90
N PRO A 340 4.61 -4.26 11.44
CA PRO A 340 4.18 -3.75 12.74
C PRO A 340 4.91 -4.46 13.89
N THR A 341 5.01 -3.80 15.05
CA THR A 341 5.89 -4.22 16.14
C THR A 341 5.35 -5.31 17.08
N ALA A 342 4.04 -5.58 17.15
CA ALA A 342 3.53 -6.84 17.76
C ALA A 342 2.01 -7.05 17.67
N VAL A 343 1.20 -5.99 17.74
CA VAL A 343 -0.27 -6.11 17.96
C VAL A 343 -1.13 -5.81 16.75
N THR A 344 -0.57 -5.16 15.73
CA THR A 344 -1.32 -4.82 14.53
C THR A 344 -1.46 -6.05 13.65
N THR A 345 -2.70 -6.44 13.36
CA THR A 345 -3.04 -7.67 12.64
C THR A 345 -3.47 -7.42 11.19
N GLY A 346 -3.61 -6.16 10.79
CA GLY A 346 -3.92 -5.79 9.41
C GLY A 346 -4.17 -4.30 9.19
N THR A 347 -4.79 -4.01 8.06
CA THR A 347 -5.15 -2.68 7.58
C THR A 347 -6.67 -2.56 7.44
N VAL A 348 -7.20 -1.41 7.87
CA VAL A 348 -8.55 -0.94 7.55
C VAL A 348 -8.42 0.09 6.42
N VAL A 349 -9.13 -0.10 5.32
CA VAL A 349 -9.17 0.90 4.24
C VAL A 349 -10.46 1.71 4.36
N ALA A 350 -10.33 3.02 4.49
CA ALA A 350 -11.43 3.96 4.31
C ALA A 350 -11.59 4.22 2.81
N PHE A 351 -12.65 3.72 2.19
CA PHE A 351 -12.88 3.83 0.76
C PHE A 351 -14.10 4.72 0.48
N GLY A 352 -13.93 5.73 -0.36
CA GLY A 352 -15.04 6.61 -0.71
C GLY A 352 -14.69 7.80 -1.58
N ASP A 353 -15.50 8.85 -1.47
CA ASP A 353 -15.39 10.08 -2.23
C ASP A 353 -14.70 11.23 -1.46
N SER A 354 -14.99 12.49 -1.79
CA SER A 354 -14.44 13.70 -1.17
C SER A 354 -14.63 13.77 0.34
N ILE A 355 -15.72 13.20 0.86
CA ILE A 355 -15.98 13.20 2.31
C ILE A 355 -14.98 12.28 3.01
N THR A 356 -14.67 11.13 2.41
CA THR A 356 -13.64 10.21 2.90
C THR A 356 -12.24 10.76 2.69
N ASP A 357 -12.02 11.38 1.53
CA ASP A 357 -10.75 12.01 1.17
C ASP A 357 -10.34 13.08 2.18
N GLY A 358 -11.28 13.95 2.58
CA GLY A 358 -11.05 14.92 3.64
C GLY A 358 -11.54 16.35 3.36
N ALA A 359 -12.45 16.52 2.40
CA ALA A 359 -12.93 17.84 2.02
C ALA A 359 -13.39 18.69 3.20
N SER A 360 -13.03 19.98 3.15
CA SER A 360 -13.33 20.98 4.17
C SER A 360 -12.70 20.76 5.55
N THR A 361 -11.70 19.87 5.66
CA THR A 361 -10.86 19.79 6.86
C THR A 361 -9.80 20.88 6.89
N THR A 362 -9.37 21.25 8.10
CA THR A 362 -8.25 22.17 8.27
C THR A 362 -6.98 21.55 7.69
N PHE A 363 -6.35 22.24 6.73
CA PHE A 363 -5.10 21.83 6.10
C PHE A 363 -4.00 21.56 7.13
N ASP A 364 -3.17 20.54 6.86
CA ASP A 364 -2.03 20.11 7.68
C ASP A 364 -2.39 19.64 9.11
N ALA A 365 -3.68 19.58 9.45
CA ALA A 365 -4.11 19.24 10.81
C ALA A 365 -4.40 17.75 11.02
N ASN A 366 -4.39 16.93 9.95
CA ASN A 366 -4.70 15.49 9.98
C ASN A 366 -6.04 15.20 10.69
N ARG A 367 -7.10 15.94 10.30
CA ARG A 367 -8.43 15.90 10.95
C ARG A 367 -9.50 15.17 10.16
N ARG A 368 -9.12 14.49 9.08
CA ARG A 368 -10.00 13.65 8.26
C ARG A 368 -10.49 12.48 9.11
N TRP A 369 -11.70 12.00 8.87
CA TRP A 369 -12.24 10.92 9.70
C TRP A 369 -11.35 9.65 9.69
N PRO A 370 -10.62 9.28 8.61
CA PRO A 370 -9.67 8.17 8.64
C PRO A 370 -8.46 8.42 9.54
N ASP A 371 -7.91 9.64 9.58
CA ASP A 371 -6.82 10.02 10.50
C ASP A 371 -7.28 9.90 11.96
N ARG A 372 -8.50 10.38 12.24
CA ARG A 372 -9.11 10.31 13.58
C ARG A 372 -9.41 8.87 13.98
N LEU A 373 -9.82 8.01 13.04
CA LEU A 373 -9.96 6.58 13.29
C LEU A 373 -8.62 5.95 13.64
N ALA A 374 -7.54 6.29 12.93
CA ALA A 374 -6.19 5.82 13.25
C ALA A 374 -5.78 6.23 14.67
N ALA A 375 -6.00 7.48 15.05
CA ALA A 375 -5.72 7.96 16.41
C ALA A 375 -6.55 7.23 17.49
N ARG A 376 -7.82 6.89 17.21
CA ARG A 376 -8.66 6.08 18.13
C ARG A 376 -8.14 4.65 18.26
N LEU A 377 -7.72 4.02 17.17
CA LEU A 377 -7.12 2.69 17.17
C LEU A 377 -5.79 2.67 17.93
N GLN A 378 -4.97 3.72 17.80
CA GLN A 378 -3.72 3.89 18.55
C GLN A 378 -3.96 3.95 20.06
N ALA A 379 -5.06 4.60 20.48
CA ALA A 379 -5.40 4.78 21.89
C ALA A 379 -6.09 3.55 22.54
N GLU A 380 -6.28 2.44 21.82
CA GLU A 380 -6.87 1.22 22.40
C GLU A 380 -5.98 0.64 23.52
N SER A 381 -6.57 0.22 24.64
CA SER A 381 -5.86 -0.29 25.82
C SER A 381 -5.06 -1.58 25.59
N GLY A 382 -5.27 -2.27 24.46
CA GLY A 382 -4.51 -3.45 24.02
C GLY A 382 -3.45 -3.13 22.95
N GLY A 383 -3.24 -1.84 22.64
CA GLY A 383 -2.42 -1.38 21.52
C GLY A 383 -3.16 -1.42 20.18
N GLN A 384 -2.55 -0.79 19.18
CA GLN A 384 -3.17 -0.57 17.88
C GLN A 384 -3.34 -1.86 17.07
N ARG A 385 -4.60 -2.29 16.91
CA ARG A 385 -4.92 -3.54 16.19
C ARG A 385 -4.89 -3.40 14.67
N PHE A 386 -5.24 -2.23 14.13
CA PHE A 386 -5.27 -1.99 12.70
C PHE A 386 -4.57 -0.70 12.32
N ALA A 387 -3.85 -0.75 11.20
CA ALA A 387 -3.45 0.44 10.46
C ALA A 387 -4.63 0.99 9.66
N VAL A 388 -4.55 2.24 9.20
CA VAL A 388 -5.60 2.88 8.39
C VAL A 388 -5.00 3.46 7.11
N ALA A 389 -5.63 3.16 5.97
CA ALA A 389 -5.37 3.78 4.68
C ALA A 389 -6.59 4.61 4.23
N ASN A 390 -6.37 5.73 3.54
CA ASN A 390 -7.43 6.60 3.04
C ASN A 390 -7.48 6.51 1.50
N ALA A 391 -8.39 5.69 0.99
CA ALA A 391 -8.68 5.51 -0.43
C ALA A 391 -9.82 6.43 -0.91
N GLY A 392 -9.96 7.61 -0.31
CA GLY A 392 -10.85 8.68 -0.76
C GLY A 392 -10.38 9.29 -2.09
N ILE A 393 -11.33 9.64 -2.96
CA ILE A 393 -11.07 10.46 -4.15
C ILE A 393 -12.19 11.49 -4.29
N GLY A 394 -11.85 12.77 -4.30
CA GLY A 394 -12.82 13.84 -4.55
C GLY A 394 -13.70 13.61 -5.79
N GLY A 395 -15.02 13.68 -5.62
CA GLY A 395 -15.98 13.54 -6.73
C GLY A 395 -16.17 12.11 -7.28
N ASN A 396 -15.57 11.10 -6.64
CA ASN A 396 -15.66 9.72 -7.11
C ASN A 396 -17.10 9.20 -7.09
N MET A 397 -17.41 8.34 -8.06
CA MET A 397 -18.70 7.69 -8.22
C MET A 397 -18.53 6.18 -8.20
N VAL A 398 -19.53 5.47 -7.70
CA VAL A 398 -19.49 4.02 -7.55
C VAL A 398 -19.52 3.29 -8.88
N ARG A 399 -20.39 3.75 -9.80
CA ARG A 399 -20.72 2.96 -10.99
C ARG A 399 -19.99 3.34 -12.26
N ALA A 400 -19.71 4.62 -12.43
CA ALA A 400 -19.18 5.20 -13.65
C ALA A 400 -17.89 5.96 -13.35
N ASP A 401 -16.97 5.93 -14.31
CA ASP A 401 -15.81 6.81 -14.25
C ASP A 401 -16.30 8.26 -14.22
N ALA A 402 -15.62 9.08 -13.43
CA ALA A 402 -15.96 10.48 -13.38
C ALA A 402 -15.58 11.17 -14.71
N GLY A 403 -16.39 12.15 -15.13
CA GLY A 403 -16.19 12.86 -16.40
C GLY A 403 -14.91 13.71 -16.42
N TRP A 404 -14.28 13.91 -15.27
CA TRP A 404 -13.02 14.63 -15.12
C TRP A 404 -11.96 13.71 -14.50
N ALA A 405 -10.84 13.53 -15.20
CA ALA A 405 -9.85 12.51 -14.88
C ALA A 405 -9.32 12.50 -13.41
N PRO A 406 -9.12 13.65 -12.74
CA PRO A 406 -8.74 13.69 -11.33
C PRO A 406 -9.80 13.20 -10.33
N GLN A 407 -11.03 12.95 -10.76
CA GLN A 407 -12.08 12.32 -9.92
C GLN A 407 -12.09 10.79 -10.06
N GLY A 408 -11.18 10.25 -10.88
CA GLY A 408 -10.83 8.83 -10.90
C GLY A 408 -11.82 7.92 -11.64
N LEU A 409 -11.43 6.65 -11.67
CA LEU A 409 -12.27 5.56 -12.17
C LEU A 409 -13.40 5.26 -11.18
N ALA A 410 -14.45 4.61 -11.67
CA ALA A 410 -15.56 4.15 -10.85
C ALA A 410 -15.05 3.38 -9.60
N GLY A 411 -15.68 3.61 -8.45
CA GLY A 411 -15.38 2.93 -7.19
C GLY A 411 -15.30 1.41 -7.36
N ARG A 412 -16.29 0.81 -8.03
CA ARG A 412 -16.31 -0.65 -8.31
C ARG A 412 -15.16 -1.17 -9.18
N VAL A 413 -14.55 -0.30 -9.99
CA VAL A 413 -13.43 -0.65 -10.88
C VAL A 413 -12.10 -0.54 -10.13
N ARG A 414 -11.94 0.50 -9.31
CA ARG A 414 -10.70 0.71 -8.54
C ARG A 414 -10.66 -0.09 -7.23
N PHE A 415 -11.79 -0.60 -6.73
CA PHE A 415 -11.89 -1.26 -5.43
C PHE A 415 -10.86 -2.38 -5.22
N ALA A 416 -10.71 -3.28 -6.19
CA ALA A 416 -9.74 -4.36 -6.12
C ALA A 416 -8.30 -3.88 -5.93
N HIS A 417 -7.92 -2.80 -6.62
CA HIS A 417 -6.58 -2.23 -6.55
C HIS A 417 -6.39 -1.37 -5.28
N ASP A 418 -7.27 -0.40 -5.09
CA ASP A 418 -7.13 0.66 -4.10
C ASP A 418 -7.46 0.20 -2.67
N ALA A 419 -8.31 -0.82 -2.51
CA ALA A 419 -8.66 -1.38 -1.21
C ALA A 419 -8.12 -2.80 -1.02
N LEU A 420 -8.49 -3.74 -1.88
CA LEU A 420 -8.15 -5.16 -1.69
C LEU A 420 -6.66 -5.45 -1.93
N GLY A 421 -5.99 -4.65 -2.74
CA GLY A 421 -4.55 -4.72 -3.00
C GLY A 421 -3.68 -4.11 -1.90
N GLN A 422 -4.27 -3.48 -0.88
CA GLN A 422 -3.49 -2.84 0.18
C GLN A 422 -2.85 -3.88 1.11
N PRO A 423 -1.56 -3.74 1.46
CA PRO A 423 -0.89 -4.63 2.39
C PRO A 423 -1.67 -4.90 3.68
N GLY A 424 -1.92 -6.18 3.94
CA GLY A 424 -2.55 -6.66 5.16
C GLY A 424 -4.01 -6.25 5.32
N VAL A 425 -4.73 -5.85 4.25
CA VAL A 425 -6.14 -5.48 4.34
C VAL A 425 -6.98 -6.58 4.98
N ARG A 426 -7.82 -6.18 5.94
CA ARG A 426 -8.78 -7.05 6.63
C ARG A 426 -10.18 -6.48 6.65
N ASN A 427 -10.28 -5.15 6.64
CA ASN A 427 -11.53 -4.43 6.72
C ASN A 427 -11.56 -3.30 5.68
N VAL A 428 -12.71 -3.05 5.09
CA VAL A 428 -12.98 -1.84 4.31
C VAL A 428 -14.21 -1.14 4.90
N ILE A 429 -14.09 0.14 5.19
CA ILE A 429 -15.23 1.02 5.49
C ILE A 429 -15.57 1.74 4.20
N PHE A 430 -16.70 1.39 3.59
CA PHE A 430 -17.15 1.90 2.30
C PHE A 430 -18.23 2.97 2.49
N MET A 431 -17.99 4.18 1.98
CA MET A 431 -18.98 5.26 1.98
C MET A 431 -18.82 6.11 0.71
N GLU A 432 -19.79 5.97 -0.21
CA GLU A 432 -19.78 6.64 -1.51
C GLU A 432 -21.20 6.66 -2.10
N GLY A 433 -21.48 7.51 -3.09
CA GLY A 433 -22.71 7.47 -3.88
C GLY A 433 -23.43 8.81 -4.02
N ILE A 434 -23.05 9.82 -3.22
CA ILE A 434 -23.62 11.17 -3.35
C ILE A 434 -23.30 11.77 -4.73
N ASN A 435 -22.10 11.52 -5.27
CA ASN A 435 -21.73 11.99 -6.59
C ASN A 435 -22.49 11.26 -7.71
N ASP A 436 -22.80 9.97 -7.56
CA ASP A 436 -23.66 9.26 -8.52
C ASP A 436 -25.04 9.95 -8.58
N ILE A 437 -25.61 10.28 -7.42
CA ILE A 437 -26.93 10.95 -7.31
C ILE A 437 -26.89 12.35 -7.91
N ASN A 438 -25.79 13.09 -7.72
CA ASN A 438 -25.69 14.47 -8.19
C ASN A 438 -25.37 14.58 -9.68
N ASN A 439 -24.58 13.65 -10.23
CA ASN A 439 -24.10 13.73 -11.61
C ASN A 439 -24.90 12.87 -12.59
N ASN A 440 -25.85 12.06 -12.12
CA ASN A 440 -26.68 11.23 -12.98
C ASN A 440 -28.19 11.43 -12.71
N PRO A 441 -28.88 12.25 -13.53
CA PRO A 441 -30.31 12.52 -13.34
C PRO A 441 -31.21 11.32 -13.64
N SER A 442 -30.71 10.26 -14.29
CA SER A 442 -31.46 9.03 -14.57
C SER A 442 -31.15 7.88 -13.60
N LEU A 443 -30.32 8.14 -12.58
CA LEU A 443 -29.98 7.15 -11.56
C LEU A 443 -31.23 6.67 -10.82
N THR A 444 -31.32 5.37 -10.57
CA THR A 444 -32.27 4.79 -9.61
C THR A 444 -31.55 4.24 -8.39
N ALA A 445 -32.28 4.12 -7.27
CA ALA A 445 -31.76 3.50 -6.05
C ALA A 445 -31.29 2.06 -6.31
N ASP A 446 -32.05 1.25 -7.05
CA ASP A 446 -31.71 -0.13 -7.38
C ASP A 446 -30.39 -0.24 -8.13
N GLN A 447 -30.14 0.68 -9.07
CA GLN A 447 -28.88 0.67 -9.78
C GLN A 447 -27.70 1.03 -8.85
N LEU A 448 -27.86 1.97 -7.91
CA LEU A 448 -26.80 2.30 -6.96
C LEU A 448 -26.54 1.13 -6.00
N ILE A 449 -27.61 0.50 -5.50
CA ILE A 449 -27.56 -0.71 -4.67
C ILE A 449 -26.84 -1.85 -5.41
N ALA A 450 -27.11 -2.06 -6.70
CA ALA A 450 -26.40 -3.07 -7.50
C ALA A 450 -24.89 -2.80 -7.58
N GLY A 451 -24.47 -1.52 -7.61
CA GLY A 451 -23.06 -1.13 -7.52
C GLY A 451 -22.45 -1.46 -6.16
N TYR A 452 -23.18 -1.24 -5.07
CA TYR A 452 -22.72 -1.64 -3.72
C TYR A 452 -22.61 -3.17 -3.60
N GLN A 453 -23.56 -3.92 -4.15
CA GLN A 453 -23.54 -5.38 -4.14
C GLN A 453 -22.34 -5.96 -4.89
N ASP A 454 -21.92 -5.34 -5.99
CA ASP A 454 -20.69 -5.70 -6.72
C ASP A 454 -19.44 -5.52 -5.83
N ILE A 455 -19.32 -4.38 -5.16
CA ILE A 455 -18.21 -4.09 -4.23
C ILE A 455 -18.20 -5.05 -3.04
N ILE A 456 -19.37 -5.34 -2.45
CA ILE A 456 -19.51 -6.32 -1.36
C ILE A 456 -19.05 -7.70 -1.82
N ALA A 457 -19.48 -8.14 -3.01
CA ALA A 457 -19.07 -9.42 -3.57
C ALA A 457 -17.56 -9.50 -3.79
N GLN A 458 -16.92 -8.42 -4.28
CA GLN A 458 -15.47 -8.33 -4.40
C GLN A 458 -14.76 -8.48 -3.04
N ALA A 459 -15.26 -7.80 -2.00
CA ALA A 459 -14.68 -7.89 -0.65
C ALA A 459 -14.79 -9.31 -0.07
N HIS A 460 -15.98 -9.92 -0.14
CA HIS A 460 -16.21 -11.28 0.34
C HIS A 460 -15.40 -12.32 -0.43
N ALA A 461 -15.25 -12.17 -1.74
CA ALA A 461 -14.40 -13.05 -2.56
C ALA A 461 -12.91 -12.97 -2.15
N ALA A 462 -12.45 -11.82 -1.65
CA ALA A 462 -11.11 -11.64 -1.11
C ALA A 462 -10.98 -12.00 0.39
N GLY A 463 -12.06 -12.44 1.05
CA GLY A 463 -12.08 -12.71 2.49
C GLY A 463 -11.88 -11.46 3.34
N VAL A 464 -12.26 -10.29 2.81
CA VAL A 464 -12.16 -8.99 3.47
C VAL A 464 -13.54 -8.57 3.98
N ARG A 465 -13.59 -8.13 5.24
CA ARG A 465 -14.82 -7.63 5.85
C ARG A 465 -15.17 -6.26 5.28
N ILE A 466 -16.43 -6.04 4.95
CA ILE A 466 -16.92 -4.76 4.41
C ILE A 466 -17.99 -4.14 5.30
N ILE A 467 -17.74 -2.91 5.72
CA ILE A 467 -18.58 -2.11 6.60
C ILE A 467 -19.20 -0.98 5.77
N GLY A 468 -20.53 -0.89 5.75
CA GLY A 468 -21.25 0.15 5.02
C GLY A 468 -21.42 1.43 5.84
N GLY A 469 -21.00 2.57 5.30
CA GLY A 469 -21.31 3.90 5.83
C GLY A 469 -22.53 4.49 5.14
N THR A 470 -23.51 4.98 5.91
CA THR A 470 -24.66 5.67 5.32
C THR A 470 -24.26 7.02 4.71
N MET A 471 -24.85 7.38 3.57
CA MET A 471 -24.59 8.67 2.90
C MET A 471 -25.12 9.83 3.72
N LEU A 472 -24.29 10.86 3.90
CA LEU A 472 -24.62 12.05 4.67
C LEU A 472 -25.81 12.84 4.08
N PRO A 473 -26.53 13.62 4.89
CA PRO A 473 -27.46 14.62 4.36
C PRO A 473 -26.70 15.80 3.73
N TYR A 474 -27.21 16.33 2.62
CA TYR A 474 -26.70 17.54 1.95
C TYR A 474 -27.87 18.39 1.46
N SER A 475 -27.80 19.72 1.49
CA SER A 475 -29.02 20.53 1.31
C SER A 475 -29.39 20.89 -0.13
N SER A 476 -28.53 20.58 -1.10
CA SER A 476 -28.73 20.95 -2.53
C SER A 476 -29.53 19.91 -3.34
N GLN A 477 -29.94 18.80 -2.72
CA GLN A 477 -30.70 17.74 -3.38
C GLN A 477 -32.15 18.15 -3.69
N ASN A 478 -32.62 17.78 -4.88
CA ASN A 478 -34.05 17.80 -5.20
C ASN A 478 -34.78 16.57 -4.62
N SER A 479 -36.11 16.54 -4.72
CA SER A 479 -36.93 15.44 -4.15
C SER A 479 -36.59 14.05 -4.69
N ALA A 480 -36.19 13.93 -5.97
CA ALA A 480 -35.80 12.65 -6.55
C ALA A 480 -34.47 12.16 -5.97
N GLN A 481 -33.48 13.04 -5.88
CA GLN A 481 -32.17 12.77 -5.28
C GLN A 481 -32.31 12.37 -3.80
N ALA A 482 -33.11 13.12 -3.04
CA ALA A 482 -33.43 12.81 -1.65
C ALA A 482 -34.13 11.45 -1.50
N GLY A 483 -35.01 11.10 -2.44
CA GLY A 483 -35.66 9.79 -2.50
C GLY A 483 -34.68 8.64 -2.73
N ILE A 484 -33.71 8.81 -3.63
CA ILE A 484 -32.64 7.81 -3.87
C ILE A 484 -31.79 7.64 -2.62
N ARG A 485 -31.24 8.75 -2.08
CA ARG A 485 -30.40 8.71 -0.87
C ARG A 485 -31.12 8.00 0.29
N THR A 486 -32.38 8.35 0.53
CA THR A 486 -33.18 7.76 1.62
C THR A 486 -33.40 6.26 1.42
N THR A 487 -33.79 5.85 0.20
CA THR A 487 -33.99 4.43 -0.14
C THR A 487 -32.70 3.62 0.05
N VAL A 488 -31.58 4.13 -0.45
CA VAL A 488 -30.29 3.46 -0.37
C VAL A 488 -29.79 3.42 1.07
N ASN A 489 -29.87 4.51 1.84
CA ASN A 489 -29.49 4.51 3.24
C ASN A 489 -30.37 3.57 4.09
N ASN A 490 -31.67 3.43 3.76
CA ASN A 490 -32.51 2.43 4.40
C ASN A 490 -32.04 1.02 4.08
N TRP A 491 -31.73 0.74 2.81
CA TRP A 491 -31.17 -0.56 2.39
C TRP A 491 -29.84 -0.88 3.09
N ILE A 492 -28.92 0.09 3.21
CA ILE A 492 -27.65 -0.09 3.95
C ILE A 492 -27.95 -0.59 5.37
N ARG A 493 -28.89 0.06 6.07
CA ARG A 493 -29.22 -0.25 7.47
C ARG A 493 -29.91 -1.59 7.68
N THR A 494 -30.80 -1.99 6.76
CA THR A 494 -31.76 -3.07 7.05
C THR A 494 -31.54 -4.33 6.24
N SER A 495 -30.78 -4.28 5.15
CA SER A 495 -30.65 -5.43 4.22
C SER A 495 -29.83 -6.59 4.79
N GLY A 496 -28.88 -6.31 5.70
CA GLY A 496 -27.87 -7.29 6.13
C GLY A 496 -26.83 -7.61 5.05
N ALA A 497 -26.73 -6.79 3.98
CA ALA A 497 -25.78 -7.02 2.89
C ALA A 497 -24.32 -6.71 3.28
N PHE A 498 -24.10 -5.70 4.14
CA PHE A 498 -22.80 -5.41 4.72
C PHE A 498 -22.58 -6.21 6.01
N ASP A 499 -21.31 -6.50 6.34
CA ASP A 499 -20.93 -7.25 7.55
C ASP A 499 -21.08 -6.42 8.84
N ALA A 500 -21.18 -5.10 8.69
CA ALA A 500 -21.52 -4.13 9.72
C ALA A 500 -21.95 -2.81 9.05
N VAL A 501 -22.57 -1.92 9.83
CA VAL A 501 -23.01 -0.60 9.35
C VAL A 501 -22.58 0.48 10.35
N VAL A 502 -22.05 1.59 9.82
CA VAL A 502 -21.86 2.83 10.56
C VAL A 502 -22.87 3.85 10.05
N ASP A 503 -23.78 4.29 10.90
CA ASP A 503 -24.82 5.24 10.51
C ASP A 503 -24.33 6.70 10.58
N PHE A 504 -23.45 7.08 9.66
CA PHE A 504 -22.92 8.45 9.58
C PHE A 504 -24.04 9.49 9.34
N ASP A 505 -25.06 9.18 8.55
CA ASP A 505 -26.24 10.03 8.34
C ASP A 505 -26.91 10.40 9.67
N ALA A 506 -27.17 9.42 10.54
CA ALA A 506 -27.82 9.68 11.83
C ALA A 506 -26.97 10.54 12.76
N VAL A 507 -25.65 10.40 12.70
CA VAL A 507 -24.70 11.16 13.53
C VAL A 507 -24.54 12.59 13.05
N ILE A 508 -24.61 12.81 11.73
CA ILE A 508 -24.32 14.11 11.11
C ILE A 508 -25.56 14.98 10.92
N ARG A 509 -26.75 14.39 10.73
CA ARG A 509 -27.98 15.14 10.42
C ARG A 509 -28.43 16.06 11.55
N ASP A 510 -29.00 17.21 11.17
CA ASP A 510 -29.67 18.11 12.11
C ASP A 510 -30.92 17.40 12.67
N PRO A 511 -31.07 17.22 14.01
CA PRO A 511 -32.21 16.53 14.60
C PRO A 511 -33.55 17.25 14.35
N ASN A 512 -33.52 18.54 14.01
CA ASN A 512 -34.71 19.32 13.68
C ASN A 512 -34.98 19.37 12.17
N ASN A 513 -34.03 18.95 11.33
CA ASN A 513 -34.18 18.90 9.88
C ASN A 513 -33.25 17.84 9.26
N HIS A 514 -33.75 16.61 9.12
CA HIS A 514 -32.97 15.48 8.60
C HIS A 514 -32.53 15.60 7.13
N ALA A 515 -32.94 16.66 6.41
CA ALA A 515 -32.48 16.90 5.05
C ALA A 515 -31.10 17.60 4.98
N ARG A 516 -30.58 18.09 6.11
CA ARG A 516 -29.27 18.79 6.17
C ARG A 516 -28.39 18.29 7.31
N MET A 517 -27.10 18.63 7.22
CA MET A 517 -26.16 18.44 8.32
C MET A 517 -26.52 19.37 9.50
N LEU A 518 -26.19 18.94 10.71
CA LEU A 518 -26.22 19.82 11.88
C LEU A 518 -25.30 21.02 11.61
N PRO A 519 -25.74 22.28 11.83
CA PRO A 519 -24.92 23.46 11.50
C PRO A 519 -23.53 23.47 12.14
N ALA A 520 -23.37 22.83 13.31
CA ALA A 520 -22.06 22.69 13.97
C ALA A 520 -21.08 21.78 13.21
N TYR A 521 -21.58 20.88 12.36
CA TYR A 521 -20.81 19.92 11.57
C TYR A 521 -20.68 20.34 10.10
N ASP A 522 -21.47 21.30 9.65
CA ASP A 522 -21.45 21.80 8.27
C ASP A 522 -20.23 22.71 8.03
N SER A 523 -19.54 22.51 6.91
CA SER A 523 -18.46 23.41 6.48
C SER A 523 -18.98 24.74 5.91
N GLY A 524 -20.28 24.82 5.62
CA GLY A 524 -20.94 25.97 5.02
C GLY A 524 -21.23 25.79 3.53
N ASP A 525 -20.69 24.74 2.89
CA ASP A 525 -21.07 24.35 1.52
C ASP A 525 -22.30 23.44 1.47
N HIS A 526 -22.79 23.02 2.64
CA HIS A 526 -23.94 22.15 2.84
C HIS A 526 -23.81 20.75 2.20
N LEU A 527 -22.58 20.28 1.96
CA LEU A 527 -22.24 18.96 1.43
C LEU A 527 -21.16 18.26 2.27
N HIS A 528 -20.08 18.98 2.60
CA HIS A 528 -18.93 18.42 3.29
C HIS A 528 -18.93 18.77 4.79
N PRO A 529 -18.63 17.79 5.67
CA PRO A 529 -18.42 18.04 7.08
C PRO A 529 -17.16 18.90 7.32
N ASN A 530 -17.23 19.80 8.30
CA ASN A 530 -16.05 20.47 8.86
C ASN A 530 -15.28 19.53 9.82
N ASP A 531 -14.21 20.02 10.44
CA ASP A 531 -13.41 19.27 11.42
C ASP A 531 -14.23 18.61 12.55
N ALA A 532 -15.27 19.28 13.04
CA ALA A 532 -16.14 18.74 14.10
C ALA A 532 -17.03 17.61 13.57
N GLY A 533 -17.55 17.76 12.35
CA GLY A 533 -18.28 16.70 11.67
C GLY A 533 -17.42 15.47 11.39
N MET A 534 -16.19 15.65 10.89
CA MET A 534 -15.23 14.55 10.67
C MET A 534 -14.88 13.82 11.98
N ALA A 535 -14.75 14.54 13.09
CA ALA A 535 -14.54 13.95 14.41
C ALA A 535 -15.78 13.15 14.89
N ALA A 536 -16.99 13.64 14.63
CA ALA A 536 -18.23 12.94 14.95
C ALA A 536 -18.35 11.64 14.13
N MET A 537 -18.05 11.69 12.82
CA MET A 537 -18.00 10.49 11.97
C MET A 537 -17.00 9.47 12.52
N ALA A 538 -15.76 9.88 12.77
CA ALA A 538 -14.76 8.96 13.31
C ALA A 538 -15.20 8.35 14.64
N SER A 539 -15.87 9.11 15.52
CA SER A 539 -16.34 8.62 16.83
C SER A 539 -17.49 7.62 16.73
N ALA A 540 -18.29 7.69 15.66
CA ALA A 540 -19.41 6.78 15.41
C ALA A 540 -18.99 5.34 15.11
N ILE A 541 -17.74 5.15 14.67
CA ILE A 541 -17.20 3.83 14.36
C ILE A 541 -16.93 3.09 15.67
N ASP A 542 -17.75 2.12 16.05
CA ASP A 542 -17.41 1.19 17.12
C ASP A 542 -16.24 0.29 16.69
N LEU A 543 -15.09 0.42 17.35
CA LEU A 543 -13.88 -0.35 17.01
C LEU A 543 -14.04 -1.86 17.19
N SER A 544 -15.09 -2.31 17.89
CA SER A 544 -15.44 -3.73 18.00
C SER A 544 -15.90 -4.32 16.66
N MET A 545 -16.46 -3.52 15.75
CA MET A 545 -16.91 -3.98 14.43
C MET A 545 -15.77 -4.29 13.45
N LEU A 546 -14.54 -3.96 13.82
CA LEU A 546 -13.34 -4.28 13.04
C LEU A 546 -12.71 -5.61 13.48
N ARG A 547 -13.27 -6.26 14.52
CA ARG A 547 -12.79 -7.53 15.07
C ARG A 547 -13.15 -8.74 14.23
#